data_AF-A0A4V2W0V9-F1
#
_entry.id   AF-A0A4V2W0V9-F1
#
_cell.length_a   1.000
_cell.length_b   1.000
_cell.length_c   1.000
_cell.angle_alpha   90.00
_cell.angle_beta   90.00
_cell.angle_gamma   90.00
#
_symmetry.space_group_name_H-M   'P 1'
#
loop_
_entity.id
_entity.type
_entity.pdbx_description
1 polymer ?
#
loop_
_entity_poly.entity_id
_entity_poly.type
_entity_poly.pdbx_seq_one_letter_code
_entity_poly.pdbx_strand_id
1 'polypeptide(L)'
;MKRDLNHEKVNLTGAEEGNPLLKWIPNIKDDEDMIKWLAADPFRDPVWCETRRDFSLLPNYLNEVFVPTPSAVKLARTLLTVLRKNYAQRDPRKSEFWTSYYHNMVNPELTYSEPNAFQAEGTSISGITGVGKTRIIDRVLSRLPQTIQLKEVGSQLASVTQIVWLKLDMSTAGGLEELLRELWSAIDTCLQRTDEQPDRLNLPKMIPEIIRKLKTHFCGILVFDEVQNINFGKSGITERVRNFVMKLLNNGIPIVLAGNPRGFTFEEKDGKSSQLVRRLAATDRIRLDPAEGPDEDGWRILVRGLWRCQLLPERGPLTREVEELLFRLTGGFPAALIRLLAESQQLAAHQGQEFLTVAIIMNAAKISPFLKEMKPIIDAFVAKDAVRLNAYSDIDWCYFQSKWATGHSRNNGDLLSGGEVSSSLRSPATSRDIVAKDQRAFKVSQTRRANKNLQSNGSASITAQGSNLLDELDAFFQSKCKKNDDG
;
A
#
# COMPACT_ATOMS: atom_id res chain seq x y z
N MET A 1 30.59 10.22 5.64
CA MET A 1 31.17 9.19 4.75
C MET A 1 30.09 8.79 3.76
N LYS A 2 30.14 9.35 2.55
CA LYS A 2 29.12 9.16 1.50
C LYS A 2 29.17 7.72 1.01
N ARG A 3 28.08 6.96 1.16
CA ARG A 3 27.94 5.66 0.49
C ARG A 3 27.34 5.92 -0.88
N ASP A 4 28.17 5.81 -1.90
CA ASP A 4 27.75 5.73 -3.29
C ASP A 4 26.97 4.42 -3.48
N LEU A 5 25.65 4.54 -3.59
CA LEU A 5 24.79 3.43 -3.99
C LEU A 5 24.95 3.28 -5.51
N ASN A 6 25.60 2.19 -5.94
CA ASN A 6 25.65 1.76 -7.33
C ASN A 6 24.22 1.59 -7.85
N HIS A 7 23.74 2.58 -8.60
CA HIS A 7 22.51 2.50 -9.36
C HIS A 7 22.75 1.61 -10.59
N GLU A 8 22.32 0.34 -10.49
CA GLU A 8 22.14 -0.48 -11.69
C GLU A 8 21.18 0.22 -12.65
N LYS A 9 21.64 0.42 -13.89
CA LYS A 9 20.89 1.03 -14.98
C LYS A 9 19.75 0.08 -15.40
N VAL A 10 18.59 0.23 -14.77
CA VAL A 10 17.33 -0.29 -15.31
C VAL A 10 17.00 0.52 -16.57
N ASN A 11 16.76 -0.16 -17.69
CA ASN A 11 16.51 0.48 -18.99
C ASN A 11 15.22 1.32 -18.95
N LEU A 12 15.39 2.65 -18.97
CA LEU A 12 14.33 3.65 -18.99
C LEU A 12 14.00 4.04 -20.45
N THR A 13 13.18 3.29 -21.18
CA THR A 13 12.71 3.78 -22.50
C THR A 13 11.22 3.51 -22.76
N GLY A 14 10.55 4.54 -23.28
CA GLY A 14 9.19 4.49 -23.79
C GLY A 14 8.42 5.81 -23.64
N ALA A 15 8.31 6.55 -24.75
CA ALA A 15 7.36 7.63 -25.07
C ALA A 15 7.34 8.91 -24.20
N GLU A 16 7.95 8.92 -23.02
CA GLU A 16 8.09 10.09 -22.13
C GLU A 16 9.39 10.88 -22.34
N GLU A 17 10.15 10.57 -23.40
CA GLU A 17 11.53 11.02 -23.70
C GLU A 17 11.75 12.55 -23.79
N GLY A 18 10.73 13.36 -23.52
CA GLY A 18 10.87 14.80 -23.42
C GLY A 18 10.64 15.39 -22.03
N ASN A 19 9.74 14.83 -21.20
CA ASN A 19 9.30 15.56 -20.01
C ASN A 19 10.41 15.55 -18.95
N PRO A 20 10.97 16.73 -18.61
CA PRO A 20 12.10 16.81 -17.69
C PRO A 20 11.77 16.27 -16.29
N LEU A 21 10.50 16.34 -15.87
CA LEU A 21 10.07 15.88 -14.55
C LEU A 21 10.05 14.34 -14.44
N LEU A 22 10.03 13.63 -15.58
CA LEU A 22 9.97 12.17 -15.64
C LEU A 22 11.34 11.51 -15.82
N LYS A 23 12.39 12.28 -16.14
CA LYS A 23 13.74 11.80 -16.46
C LYS A 23 14.32 10.81 -15.44
N TRP A 24 14.07 11.05 -14.15
CA TRP A 24 14.60 10.25 -13.03
C TRP A 24 13.56 9.36 -12.38
N ILE A 25 12.35 9.29 -12.93
CA ILE A 25 11.28 8.45 -12.41
C ILE A 25 11.27 7.14 -13.19
N PRO A 26 11.38 5.97 -12.52
CA PRO A 26 11.50 4.70 -13.22
C PRO A 26 10.21 4.34 -13.97
N ASN A 27 10.36 3.73 -15.15
CA ASN A 27 9.26 3.20 -15.96
C ASN A 27 9.31 1.67 -15.99
N ILE A 28 8.94 1.04 -14.88
CA ILE A 28 9.02 -0.41 -14.73
C ILE A 28 7.72 -1.02 -15.24
N LYS A 29 7.78 -1.71 -16.39
CA LYS A 29 6.61 -2.35 -17.01
C LYS A 29 6.43 -3.76 -16.48
N ASP A 30 7.51 -4.54 -16.49
CA ASP A 30 7.50 -5.96 -16.19
C ASP A 30 7.48 -6.24 -14.68
N ASP A 31 6.74 -7.29 -14.29
CA ASP A 31 6.63 -7.71 -12.88
C ASP A 31 7.99 -8.18 -12.33
N GLU A 32 8.80 -8.84 -13.14
CA GLU A 32 10.11 -9.34 -12.72
C GLU A 32 11.06 -8.20 -12.34
N ASP A 33 11.13 -7.16 -13.17
CA ASP A 33 11.93 -5.97 -12.89
C ASP A 33 11.40 -5.20 -11.67
N MET A 34 10.08 -5.18 -11.46
CA MET A 34 9.48 -4.57 -10.27
C MET A 34 9.88 -5.34 -9.01
N ILE A 35 9.84 -6.68 -9.07
CA ILE A 35 10.27 -7.54 -7.96
C ILE A 35 11.74 -7.28 -7.66
N LYS A 36 12.62 -7.28 -8.67
CA LYS A 36 14.06 -6.97 -8.48
C LYS A 36 14.28 -5.58 -7.91
N TRP A 37 13.52 -4.58 -8.37
CA TRP A 37 13.63 -3.20 -7.91
C TRP A 37 13.18 -3.02 -6.44
N LEU A 38 12.17 -3.80 -6.01
CA LEU A 38 11.63 -3.78 -4.65
C LEU A 38 12.39 -4.69 -3.69
N ALA A 39 12.97 -5.80 -4.12
CA ALA A 39 13.60 -6.77 -3.23
C ALA A 39 14.74 -6.14 -2.42
N ALA A 40 14.79 -6.43 -1.12
CA ALA A 40 15.92 -6.12 -0.25
C ALA A 40 16.20 -7.33 0.64
N ASP A 41 17.43 -7.80 0.62
CA ASP A 41 17.86 -8.93 1.44
C ASP A 41 19.29 -8.68 1.92
N PRO A 42 19.48 -7.96 3.04
CA PRO A 42 20.81 -7.68 3.58
C PRO A 42 21.57 -8.95 3.99
N PHE A 43 20.87 -10.06 4.25
CA PHE A 43 21.49 -11.33 4.64
C PHE A 43 22.27 -12.01 3.50
N ARG A 44 22.14 -11.50 2.26
CA ARG A 44 22.95 -11.95 1.12
C ARG A 44 24.26 -11.20 0.97
N ASP A 45 24.43 -10.06 1.65
CA ASP A 45 25.67 -9.29 1.59
C ASP A 45 26.67 -9.88 2.62
N PRO A 46 27.79 -10.49 2.16
CA PRO A 46 28.76 -11.09 3.07
C PRO A 46 29.33 -10.08 4.07
N VAL A 47 29.57 -8.84 3.64
CA VAL A 47 30.10 -7.77 4.49
C VAL A 47 29.08 -7.40 5.57
N TRP A 48 27.80 -7.35 5.22
CA TRP A 48 26.73 -7.12 6.19
C TRP A 48 26.70 -8.26 7.22
N CYS A 49 26.76 -9.52 6.78
CA CYS A 49 26.70 -10.71 7.64
C CYS A 49 27.92 -10.87 8.56
N GLU A 50 29.09 -10.41 8.16
CA GLU A 50 30.29 -10.40 9.00
C GLU A 50 30.23 -9.31 10.07
N THR A 51 29.71 -8.13 9.72
CA THR A 51 29.68 -6.97 10.61
C THR A 51 28.47 -6.95 11.56
N ARG A 52 27.41 -7.70 11.26
CA ARG A 52 26.14 -7.69 12.01
C ARG A 52 25.67 -9.09 12.35
N ARG A 53 26.15 -9.62 13.48
CA ARG A 53 25.73 -10.93 14.05
C ARG A 53 25.05 -10.85 15.41
N ASP A 54 24.68 -9.65 15.84
CA ASP A 54 23.99 -9.47 17.12
C ASP A 54 22.55 -9.95 17.03
N PHE A 55 22.25 -11.10 17.66
CA PHE A 55 20.92 -11.66 17.75
C PHE A 55 19.92 -10.71 18.45
N SER A 56 20.37 -9.83 19.35
CA SER A 56 19.48 -8.87 20.02
C SER A 56 18.87 -7.85 19.05
N LEU A 57 19.60 -7.54 17.96
CA LEU A 57 19.18 -6.61 16.91
C LEU A 57 18.45 -7.30 15.75
N LEU A 58 18.25 -8.62 15.81
CA LEU A 58 17.63 -9.39 14.74
C LEU A 58 16.23 -8.90 14.32
N PRO A 59 15.33 -8.40 15.20
CA PRO A 59 14.10 -7.78 14.77
C PRO A 59 14.33 -6.59 13.81
N ASN A 60 15.36 -5.79 14.05
CA ASN A 60 15.70 -4.65 13.20
C ASN A 60 16.23 -5.13 11.84
N TYR A 61 17.07 -6.16 11.85
CA TYR A 61 17.62 -6.75 10.62
C TYR A 61 16.56 -7.40 9.74
N LEU A 62 15.65 -8.19 10.33
CA LEU A 62 14.53 -8.75 9.58
C LEU A 62 13.58 -7.68 9.08
N ASN A 63 13.44 -6.57 9.82
CA ASN A 63 12.72 -5.40 9.33
C ASN A 63 13.43 -4.72 8.15
N GLU A 64 14.75 -4.86 7.95
CA GLU A 64 15.45 -4.34 6.75
C GLU A 64 15.12 -5.18 5.50
N VAL A 65 14.76 -6.45 5.66
CA VAL A 65 14.35 -7.35 4.55
C VAL A 65 13.05 -6.85 3.93
N PHE A 66 12.96 -6.95 2.61
CA PHE A 66 11.75 -6.69 1.86
C PHE A 66 11.52 -7.79 0.82
N VAL A 67 10.51 -8.62 1.06
CA VAL A 67 10.07 -9.67 0.15
C VAL A 67 8.90 -9.13 -0.71
N PRO A 68 9.07 -8.94 -2.03
CA PRO A 68 8.00 -8.40 -2.88
C PRO A 68 6.87 -9.42 -3.09
N THR A 69 5.79 -9.28 -2.33
CA THR A 69 4.56 -10.06 -2.53
C THR A 69 3.74 -9.50 -3.71
N PRO A 70 2.80 -10.27 -4.30
CA PRO A 70 1.94 -9.77 -5.37
C PRO A 70 1.20 -8.47 -5.02
N SER A 71 0.72 -8.37 -3.77
CA SER A 71 0.07 -7.15 -3.25
C SER A 71 1.05 -5.97 -3.15
N ALA A 72 2.30 -6.21 -2.78
CA ALA A 72 3.34 -5.18 -2.74
C ALA A 72 3.70 -4.68 -4.15
N VAL A 73 3.82 -5.58 -5.12
CA VAL A 73 4.06 -5.26 -6.54
C VAL A 73 2.92 -4.42 -7.10
N LYS A 74 1.66 -4.82 -6.84
CA LYS A 74 0.47 -4.05 -7.25
C LYS A 74 0.50 -2.63 -6.66
N LEU A 75 0.80 -2.50 -5.37
CA LEU A 75 0.84 -1.20 -4.70
C LEU A 75 1.97 -0.31 -5.21
N ALA A 76 3.16 -0.87 -5.42
CA ALA A 76 4.29 -0.14 -6.01
C ALA A 76 3.96 0.39 -7.41
N ARG A 77 3.33 -0.44 -8.26
CA ARG A 77 2.88 -0.03 -9.59
C ARG A 77 1.86 1.10 -9.52
N THR A 78 0.89 1.02 -8.60
CA THR A 78 -0.08 2.09 -8.38
C THR A 78 0.59 3.40 -7.99
N LEU A 79 1.54 3.38 -7.04
CA LEU A 79 2.26 4.58 -6.62
C LEU A 79 3.06 5.21 -7.77
N LEU A 80 3.80 4.40 -8.52
CA LEU A 80 4.56 4.87 -9.69
C LEU A 80 3.64 5.41 -10.79
N THR A 81 2.48 4.79 -11.00
CA THR A 81 1.49 5.26 -11.98
C THR A 81 0.94 6.63 -11.60
N VAL A 82 0.55 6.82 -10.34
CA VAL A 82 0.05 8.11 -9.82
C VAL A 82 1.13 9.19 -9.99
N LEU A 83 2.37 8.90 -9.58
CA LEU A 83 3.50 9.82 -9.69
C LEU A 83 3.77 10.23 -11.15
N ARG A 84 3.87 9.25 -12.05
CA ARG A 84 4.20 9.48 -13.46
C ARG A 84 3.08 10.21 -14.19
N LYS A 85 1.83 9.78 -14.00
CA LYS A 85 0.65 10.45 -14.59
C LYS A 85 0.58 11.92 -14.17
N ASN A 86 0.84 12.19 -12.89
CA ASN A 86 0.82 13.55 -12.38
C ASN A 86 1.95 14.42 -12.96
N TYR A 87 3.14 13.89 -13.16
CA TYR A 87 4.21 14.63 -13.83
C TYR A 87 3.98 14.83 -15.32
N ALA A 88 3.40 13.84 -16.01
CA ALA A 88 3.04 13.95 -17.42
C ALA A 88 2.07 15.12 -17.69
N GLN A 89 1.15 15.39 -16.76
CA GLN A 89 0.19 16.50 -16.85
C GLN A 89 0.81 17.88 -16.53
N ARG A 90 1.97 17.92 -15.87
CA ARG A 90 2.61 19.15 -15.39
C ARG A 90 3.92 19.45 -16.10
N ASP A 91 4.04 19.04 -17.36
CA ASP A 91 5.22 19.29 -18.18
C ASP A 91 5.47 20.81 -18.29
N PRO A 92 6.58 21.33 -17.74
CA PRO A 92 6.83 22.77 -17.67
C PRO A 92 7.12 23.40 -19.03
N ARG A 93 7.29 22.60 -20.09
CA ARG A 93 7.52 23.08 -21.46
C ARG A 93 6.21 23.40 -22.19
N LYS A 94 5.07 23.00 -21.61
CA LYS A 94 3.73 23.21 -22.18
C LYS A 94 3.11 24.47 -21.61
N SER A 95 2.65 25.38 -22.47
CA SER A 95 2.01 26.63 -22.06
C SER A 95 0.75 26.40 -21.23
N GLU A 96 0.01 25.33 -21.51
CA GLU A 96 -1.24 24.96 -20.83
C GLU A 96 -1.01 24.75 -19.33
N PHE A 97 0.15 24.20 -18.95
CA PHE A 97 0.52 24.02 -17.56
C PHE A 97 0.63 25.36 -16.84
N TRP A 98 1.33 26.33 -17.43
CA TRP A 98 1.53 27.65 -16.82
C TRP A 98 0.23 28.46 -16.76
N THR A 99 -0.61 28.39 -17.80
CA THR A 99 -1.96 29.00 -17.77
C THR A 99 -2.78 28.45 -16.61
N SER A 100 -2.82 27.14 -16.43
CA SER A 100 -3.49 26.49 -15.29
C SER A 100 -2.83 26.85 -13.94
N TYR A 101 -1.49 26.93 -13.90
CA TYR A 101 -0.74 27.29 -12.70
C TYR A 101 -1.13 28.69 -12.20
N TYR A 102 -1.05 29.71 -13.06
CA TYR A 102 -1.33 31.11 -12.71
C TYR A 102 -2.81 31.36 -12.45
N HIS A 103 -3.71 30.74 -13.24
CA HIS A 103 -5.15 30.86 -13.02
C HIS A 103 -5.55 30.41 -11.60
N ASN A 104 -5.03 29.26 -11.18
CA ASN A 104 -5.28 28.71 -9.84
C ASN A 104 -4.64 29.53 -8.71
N MET A 105 -3.66 30.40 -9.00
CA MET A 105 -3.08 31.30 -8.01
C MET A 105 -3.87 32.60 -7.84
N VAL A 106 -4.46 33.12 -8.93
CA VAL A 106 -5.26 34.36 -8.91
C VAL A 106 -6.64 34.11 -8.30
N ASN A 107 -7.25 32.96 -8.57
CA ASN A 107 -8.60 32.62 -8.10
C ASN A 107 -8.61 31.31 -7.28
N PRO A 108 -8.02 31.28 -6.08
CA PRO A 108 -7.92 30.06 -5.27
C PRO A 108 -9.29 29.51 -4.80
N GLU A 109 -10.37 30.30 -4.88
CA GLU A 109 -11.72 29.89 -4.48
C GLU A 109 -12.58 29.37 -5.66
N LEU A 110 -12.27 29.74 -6.91
CA LEU A 110 -13.00 29.29 -8.11
C LEU A 110 -12.52 27.90 -8.52
N THR A 111 -12.91 26.91 -7.72
CA THR A 111 -12.36 25.56 -7.80
C THR A 111 -13.17 24.62 -8.72
N TYR A 112 -14.15 25.15 -9.46
CA TYR A 112 -15.13 24.30 -10.15
C TYR A 112 -15.79 24.98 -11.36
N SER A 113 -15.05 25.42 -12.39
CA SER A 113 -15.74 25.76 -13.66
C SER A 113 -14.91 25.87 -14.94
N GLU A 114 -13.61 25.58 -14.96
CA GLU A 114 -12.80 25.76 -16.17
C GLU A 114 -12.43 24.40 -16.80
N PRO A 115 -12.72 24.18 -18.10
CA PRO A 115 -12.39 22.94 -18.83
C PRO A 115 -10.90 22.56 -18.84
N ASN A 116 -10.01 23.51 -18.50
CA ASN A 116 -8.56 23.39 -18.65
C ASN A 116 -7.77 23.30 -17.32
N ALA A 117 -8.44 23.25 -16.16
CA ALA A 117 -7.74 23.12 -14.88
C ALA A 117 -7.21 21.69 -14.67
N PHE A 118 -5.89 21.53 -14.59
CA PHE A 118 -5.26 20.25 -14.25
C PHE A 118 -5.63 19.85 -12.81
N GLN A 119 -6.48 18.84 -12.68
CA GLN A 119 -6.86 18.26 -11.40
C GLN A 119 -6.05 16.99 -11.14
N ALA A 120 -5.52 16.86 -9.93
CA ALA A 120 -4.84 15.65 -9.54
C ALA A 120 -5.83 14.58 -9.07
N GLU A 121 -5.43 13.34 -9.31
CA GLU A 121 -6.07 12.15 -8.76
C GLU A 121 -5.32 11.72 -7.50
N GLY A 122 -6.01 11.01 -6.63
CA GLY A 122 -5.42 10.37 -5.48
C GLY A 122 -5.72 8.88 -5.45
N THR A 123 -5.11 8.18 -4.49
CA THR A 123 -5.37 6.77 -4.25
C THR A 123 -5.48 6.51 -2.76
N SER A 124 -6.39 5.63 -2.36
CA SER A 124 -6.52 5.14 -0.99
C SER A 124 -5.94 3.73 -0.85
N ILE A 125 -5.04 3.53 0.11
CA ILE A 125 -4.48 2.25 0.53
C ILE A 125 -5.04 1.94 1.92
N SER A 126 -5.89 0.93 1.98
CA SER A 126 -6.58 0.52 3.20
C SER A 126 -6.07 -0.81 3.72
N GLY A 127 -6.18 -1.02 5.02
CA GLY A 127 -5.87 -2.31 5.65
C GLY A 127 -5.71 -2.15 7.15
N ILE A 128 -5.87 -3.23 7.89
CA ILE A 128 -5.65 -3.21 9.34
C ILE A 128 -4.16 -3.04 9.67
N THR A 129 -3.83 -2.78 10.93
CA THR A 129 -2.45 -2.63 11.38
C THR A 129 -1.67 -3.94 11.21
N GLY A 130 -0.37 -3.85 10.89
CA GLY A 130 0.51 -5.03 10.79
C GLY A 130 0.51 -5.79 9.45
N VAL A 131 -0.29 -5.36 8.45
CA VAL A 131 -0.32 -5.97 7.09
C VAL A 131 0.77 -5.46 6.13
N GLY A 132 1.62 -4.52 6.56
CA GLY A 132 2.77 -4.05 5.78
C GLY A 132 2.54 -2.83 4.86
N LYS A 133 1.41 -2.10 4.98
CA LYS A 133 1.12 -0.89 4.17
C LYS A 133 2.28 0.11 4.14
N THR A 134 2.63 0.63 5.31
CA THR A 134 3.72 1.59 5.54
C THR A 134 5.04 1.06 5.00
N ARG A 135 5.34 -0.23 5.24
CA ARG A 135 6.57 -0.86 4.76
C ARG A 135 6.68 -0.87 3.24
N ILE A 136 5.59 -1.17 2.52
CA ILE A 136 5.59 -1.17 1.05
C ILE A 136 5.74 0.26 0.52
N ILE A 137 5.02 1.22 1.10
CA ILE A 137 5.13 2.64 0.73
C ILE A 137 6.57 3.12 0.92
N ASP A 138 7.14 2.94 2.10
CA ASP A 138 8.51 3.38 2.41
C ASP A 138 9.54 2.70 1.52
N ARG A 139 9.32 1.42 1.20
CA ARG A 139 10.19 0.73 0.26
C ARG A 139 10.17 1.40 -1.11
N VAL A 140 8.99 1.69 -1.67
CA VAL A 140 8.87 2.36 -2.97
C VAL A 140 9.50 3.74 -2.92
N LEU A 141 9.19 4.54 -1.90
CA LEU A 141 9.71 5.91 -1.77
C LEU A 141 11.24 5.93 -1.60
N SER A 142 11.81 5.01 -0.81
CA SER A 142 13.28 4.91 -0.61
C SER A 142 14.06 4.55 -1.87
N ARG A 143 13.39 4.03 -2.91
CA ARG A 143 14.00 3.72 -4.22
C ARG A 143 13.94 4.89 -5.20
N LEU A 144 13.29 5.98 -4.81
CA LEU A 144 13.18 7.22 -5.57
C LEU A 144 14.00 8.32 -4.89
N PRO A 145 14.68 9.21 -5.65
CA PRO A 145 15.24 10.41 -5.06
C PRO A 145 14.11 11.23 -4.43
N GLN A 146 14.32 11.81 -3.26
CA GLN A 146 13.30 12.66 -2.62
C GLN A 146 13.14 13.98 -3.38
N THR A 147 14.24 14.52 -3.91
CA THR A 147 14.27 15.75 -4.72
C THR A 147 15.21 15.65 -5.91
N ILE A 148 14.95 16.46 -6.95
CA ILE A 148 15.73 16.53 -8.18
C ILE A 148 15.94 18.00 -8.55
N GLN A 149 17.16 18.41 -8.90
CA GLN A 149 17.41 19.78 -9.42
C GLN A 149 17.15 19.86 -10.92
N LEU A 150 16.33 20.81 -11.37
CA LEU A 150 15.91 20.97 -12.78
C LEU A 150 16.90 21.79 -13.62
N LYS A 151 18.20 21.56 -13.48
CA LYS A 151 19.26 22.36 -14.14
C LYS A 151 19.18 22.36 -15.67
N GLU A 152 18.70 21.27 -16.27
CA GLU A 152 18.72 21.04 -17.72
C GLU A 152 17.45 21.53 -18.44
N VAL A 153 16.47 22.11 -17.72
CA VAL A 153 15.13 22.43 -18.26
C VAL A 153 15.04 23.85 -18.84
N GLY A 154 16.14 24.59 -18.81
CA GLY A 154 16.23 25.99 -19.24
C GLY A 154 16.58 26.93 -18.08
N SER A 155 17.05 28.13 -18.43
CA SER A 155 17.58 29.10 -17.45
C SER A 155 16.57 29.53 -16.37
N GLN A 156 15.27 29.52 -16.70
CA GLN A 156 14.20 29.96 -15.79
C GLN A 156 13.87 28.92 -14.70
N LEU A 157 14.14 27.63 -14.94
CA LEU A 157 13.82 26.53 -14.02
C LEU A 157 15.07 25.91 -13.38
N ALA A 158 16.27 26.38 -13.74
CA ALA A 158 17.53 25.86 -13.23
C ALA A 158 17.68 25.99 -11.70
N SER A 159 16.99 26.96 -11.08
CA SER A 159 16.95 27.15 -9.63
C SER A 159 15.80 26.40 -8.92
N VAL A 160 14.94 25.73 -9.68
CA VAL A 160 13.81 24.98 -9.13
C VAL A 160 14.23 23.56 -8.77
N THR A 161 14.00 23.21 -7.51
CA THR A 161 14.11 21.83 -7.02
C THR A 161 12.74 21.16 -7.13
N GLN A 162 12.64 20.10 -7.93
CA GLN A 162 11.50 19.20 -8.00
C GLN A 162 11.45 18.33 -6.74
N ILE A 163 10.29 18.26 -6.09
CA ILE A 163 9.98 17.33 -5.00
C ILE A 163 9.32 16.10 -5.59
N VAL A 164 9.93 14.91 -5.44
CA VAL A 164 9.38 13.65 -5.97
C VAL A 164 8.29 13.13 -5.06
N TRP A 165 8.55 13.13 -3.75
CA TRP A 165 7.61 12.63 -2.76
C TRP A 165 7.76 13.36 -1.43
N LEU A 166 6.65 13.49 -0.73
CA LEU A 166 6.58 13.84 0.69
C LEU A 166 5.70 12.82 1.40
N LYS A 167 6.09 12.43 2.60
CA LYS A 167 5.30 11.51 3.44
C LYS A 167 5.12 12.16 4.82
N LEU A 168 3.89 12.09 5.32
CA LEU A 168 3.51 12.54 6.66
C LEU A 168 2.80 11.40 7.39
N ASP A 169 3.03 11.33 8.70
CA ASP A 169 2.37 10.39 9.59
C ASP A 169 1.21 11.11 10.29
N MET A 170 -0.02 10.64 10.09
CA MET A 170 -1.20 11.28 10.66
C MET A 170 -1.45 10.91 12.13
N SER A 171 -0.72 9.95 12.70
CA SER A 171 -0.88 9.55 14.10
C SER A 171 -0.37 10.59 15.10
N THR A 172 0.61 11.40 14.69
CA THR A 172 1.22 12.46 15.50
C THR A 172 0.47 13.79 15.39
N ALA A 173 -0.27 13.99 14.31
CA ALA A 173 -0.96 15.25 14.03
C ALA A 173 -2.20 15.43 14.93
N GLY A 174 -2.08 16.26 15.96
CA GLY A 174 -3.16 16.65 16.89
C GLY A 174 -4.30 17.50 16.29
N GLY A 175 -4.47 17.50 14.96
CA GLY A 175 -5.47 18.27 14.21
C GLY A 175 -4.92 18.87 12.91
N LEU A 176 -5.75 19.61 12.16
CA LEU A 176 -5.34 20.23 10.89
C LEU A 176 -4.16 21.21 11.05
N GLU A 177 -4.10 21.96 12.15
CA GLU A 177 -3.00 22.90 12.40
C GLU A 177 -1.66 22.19 12.51
N GLU A 178 -1.60 21.11 13.29
CA GLU A 178 -0.38 20.32 13.46
C GLU A 178 0.02 19.66 12.15
N LEU A 179 -0.94 19.12 11.41
CA LEU A 179 -0.71 18.56 10.08
C LEU A 179 -0.09 19.59 9.13
N LEU A 180 -0.57 20.83 9.15
CA LEU A 180 -0.03 21.89 8.29
C LEU A 180 1.39 22.27 8.71
N ARG A 181 1.70 22.28 10.02
CA ARG A 181 3.07 22.51 10.53
C ARG A 181 4.03 21.39 10.14
N GLU A 182 3.62 20.15 10.34
CA GLU A 182 4.41 18.99 9.94
C GLU A 182 4.67 19.01 8.43
N LEU A 183 3.64 19.32 7.62
CA LEU A 183 3.79 19.47 6.18
C LEU A 183 4.74 20.61 5.80
N TRP A 184 4.64 21.76 6.46
CA TRP A 184 5.55 22.88 6.23
C TRP A 184 6.99 22.48 6.55
N SER A 185 7.22 21.89 7.73
CA SER A 185 8.54 21.41 8.16
C SER A 185 9.11 20.36 7.20
N ALA A 186 8.26 19.45 6.71
CA ALA A 186 8.64 18.43 5.73
C ALA A 186 9.07 19.06 4.40
N ILE A 187 8.35 20.08 3.91
CA ILE A 187 8.71 20.81 2.68
C ILE A 187 10.06 21.51 2.86
N ASP A 188 10.25 22.26 3.94
CA ASP A 188 11.46 23.03 4.17
C ASP A 188 12.69 22.12 4.35
N THR A 189 12.54 21.04 5.12
CA THR A 189 13.59 20.01 5.29
C THR A 189 13.95 19.36 3.95
N CYS A 190 12.93 18.99 3.17
CA CYS A 190 13.11 18.37 1.86
C CYS A 190 13.85 19.30 0.88
N LEU A 191 13.57 20.60 0.93
CA LEU A 191 14.20 21.62 0.10
C LEU A 191 15.50 22.18 0.67
N GLN A 192 15.92 21.75 1.87
CA GLN A 192 17.05 22.28 2.62
C GLN A 192 16.95 23.80 2.81
N ARG A 193 15.77 24.27 3.17
CA ARG A 193 15.46 25.68 3.46
C ARG A 193 15.08 25.86 4.92
N THR A 194 15.21 27.09 5.39
CA THR A 194 14.75 27.54 6.70
C THR A 194 13.86 28.76 6.49
N ASP A 195 12.73 28.55 5.81
CA ASP A 195 11.77 29.63 5.60
C ASP A 195 11.03 29.88 6.93
N GLU A 196 10.79 31.14 7.30
CA GLU A 196 10.08 31.47 8.54
C GLU A 196 8.65 30.88 8.48
N GLN A 197 8.29 30.10 9.51
CA GLN A 197 6.95 29.55 9.62
C GLN A 197 5.94 30.68 9.90
N PRO A 198 4.78 30.70 9.20
CA PRO A 198 3.73 31.66 9.49
C PRO A 198 3.25 31.53 10.94
N ASP A 199 3.06 32.66 11.62
CA ASP A 199 2.59 32.71 13.01
C ASP A 199 1.26 31.96 13.24
N ARG A 200 1.07 31.46 14.47
CA ARG A 200 -0.09 30.66 14.94
C ARG A 200 -1.47 31.19 14.50
N LEU A 201 -1.60 32.51 14.37
CA LEU A 201 -2.85 33.21 14.07
C LEU A 201 -3.25 33.20 12.57
N ASN A 202 -2.44 32.60 11.68
CA ASN A 202 -2.58 32.71 10.22
C ASN A 202 -2.88 31.38 9.48
N LEU A 203 -3.55 30.41 10.11
CA LEU A 203 -3.95 29.14 9.47
C LEU A 203 -4.59 29.28 8.06
N PRO A 204 -5.52 30.23 7.82
CA PRO A 204 -6.07 30.44 6.48
C PRO A 204 -5.05 30.92 5.44
N LYS A 205 -3.96 31.57 5.85
CA LYS A 205 -2.86 32.00 4.97
C LYS A 205 -1.82 30.89 4.75
N MET A 206 -1.68 29.97 5.71
CA MET A 206 -0.74 28.85 5.63
C MET A 206 -1.11 27.86 4.50
N ILE A 207 -2.40 27.56 4.32
CA ILE A 207 -2.86 26.62 3.28
C ILE A 207 -2.49 27.09 1.86
N PRO A 208 -2.84 28.32 1.42
CA PRO A 208 -2.43 28.83 0.12
C PRO A 208 -0.91 28.80 -0.10
N GLU A 209 -0.14 29.09 0.95
CA GLU A 209 1.31 29.12 0.84
C GLU A 209 1.93 27.73 0.71
N ILE A 210 1.46 26.76 1.48
CA ILE A 210 1.84 25.34 1.31
C ILE A 210 1.53 24.89 -0.11
N ILE A 211 0.32 25.16 -0.60
CA ILE A 211 -0.09 24.82 -1.96
C ILE A 211 0.85 25.46 -2.98
N ARG A 212 1.17 26.76 -2.82
CA ARG A 212 2.12 27.47 -3.67
C ARG A 212 3.48 26.79 -3.68
N LYS A 213 4.07 26.51 -2.51
CA LYS A 213 5.36 25.81 -2.39
C LYS A 213 5.32 24.46 -3.11
N LEU A 214 4.32 23.63 -2.83
CA LEU A 214 4.15 22.30 -3.45
C LEU A 214 4.03 22.38 -4.98
N LYS A 215 3.30 23.37 -5.51
CA LYS A 215 3.17 23.56 -6.96
C LYS A 215 4.46 24.09 -7.60
N THR A 216 5.09 25.11 -7.02
CA THR A 216 6.35 25.70 -7.51
C THR A 216 7.45 24.65 -7.59
N HIS A 217 7.49 23.74 -6.61
CA HIS A 217 8.47 22.67 -6.54
C HIS A 217 8.00 21.36 -7.17
N PHE A 218 6.95 21.38 -8.00
CA PHE A 218 6.44 20.21 -8.71
C PHE A 218 6.31 18.96 -7.80
N CYS A 219 5.66 19.08 -6.64
CA CYS A 219 5.49 17.97 -5.71
C CYS A 219 4.82 16.79 -6.42
N GLY A 220 5.52 15.65 -6.51
CA GLY A 220 5.15 14.48 -7.30
C GLY A 220 4.05 13.65 -6.66
N ILE A 221 4.20 13.27 -5.39
CA ILE A 221 3.16 12.65 -4.56
C ILE A 221 3.25 13.11 -3.11
N LEU A 222 2.10 13.36 -2.48
CA LEU A 222 1.98 13.62 -1.06
C LEU A 222 1.28 12.44 -0.38
N VAL A 223 1.99 11.74 0.49
CA VAL A 223 1.49 10.56 1.22
C VAL A 223 1.09 10.98 2.63
N PHE A 224 -0.16 10.72 3.01
CA PHE A 224 -0.61 10.74 4.40
C PHE A 224 -0.76 9.29 4.86
N ASP A 225 0.15 8.83 5.72
CA ASP A 225 0.13 7.50 6.32
C ASP A 225 -0.56 7.52 7.68
N GLU A 226 -0.89 6.35 8.21
CA GLU A 226 -1.59 6.17 9.49
C GLU A 226 -2.91 6.95 9.64
N VAL A 227 -3.67 7.09 8.55
CA VAL A 227 -5.01 7.70 8.61
C VAL A 227 -5.95 6.80 9.44
N GLN A 228 -6.39 7.29 10.60
CA GLN A 228 -7.31 6.60 11.52
C GLN A 228 -8.50 7.47 11.95
N ASN A 229 -9.59 6.84 12.39
CA ASN A 229 -10.84 7.52 12.77
C ASN A 229 -10.65 8.42 14.01
N ILE A 230 -9.71 8.08 14.90
CA ILE A 230 -9.39 8.83 16.12
C ILE A 230 -8.87 10.24 15.80
N ASN A 231 -8.25 10.42 14.63
CA ASN A 231 -7.75 11.72 14.15
C ASN A 231 -8.90 12.70 13.81
N PHE A 232 -10.15 12.22 13.79
CA PHE A 232 -11.32 12.94 13.27
C PHE A 232 -12.53 12.95 14.23
N GLY A 233 -12.35 12.58 15.51
CA GLY A 233 -13.43 12.35 16.48
C GLY A 233 -14.36 13.54 16.81
N LYS A 234 -14.07 14.76 16.33
CA LYS A 234 -15.00 15.90 16.35
C LYS A 234 -15.36 16.29 14.92
N SER A 235 -16.65 16.26 14.58
CA SER A 235 -17.20 16.49 13.21
C SER A 235 -16.64 17.72 12.48
N GLY A 236 -16.25 18.77 13.20
CA GLY A 236 -15.63 19.97 12.61
C GLY A 236 -14.18 19.81 12.12
N ILE A 237 -13.40 18.87 12.67
CA ILE A 237 -12.01 18.61 12.27
C ILE A 237 -11.97 17.80 10.97
N THR A 238 -12.84 16.80 10.87
CA THR A 238 -13.04 15.94 9.69
C THR A 238 -13.31 16.76 8.44
N GLU A 239 -14.23 17.73 8.53
CA GLU A 239 -14.62 18.60 7.42
C GLU A 239 -13.45 19.48 6.96
N ARG A 240 -12.65 20.00 7.91
CA ARG A 240 -11.51 20.86 7.59
C ARG A 240 -10.40 20.09 6.87
N VAL A 241 -10.07 18.88 7.32
CA VAL A 241 -9.07 18.02 6.66
C VAL A 241 -9.57 17.57 5.29
N ARG A 242 -10.84 17.17 5.18
CA ARG A 242 -11.47 16.86 3.89
C ARG A 242 -11.34 18.02 2.90
N ASN A 243 -11.68 19.24 3.34
CA ASN A 243 -11.58 20.44 2.51
C ASN A 243 -10.13 20.77 2.13
N PHE A 244 -9.17 20.52 3.03
CA PHE A 244 -7.75 20.66 2.73
C PHE A 244 -7.28 19.65 1.66
N VAL A 245 -7.62 18.36 1.80
CA VAL A 245 -7.34 17.31 0.80
C VAL A 245 -7.96 17.66 -0.55
N MET A 246 -9.22 18.14 -0.57
CA MET A 246 -9.86 18.60 -1.80
C MET A 246 -9.13 19.79 -2.43
N LYS A 247 -8.71 20.78 -1.63
CA LYS A 247 -7.92 21.93 -2.10
C LYS A 247 -6.61 21.50 -2.74
N LEU A 248 -5.90 20.54 -2.16
CA LEU A 248 -4.67 19.97 -2.72
C LEU A 248 -4.92 19.29 -4.08
N LEU A 249 -5.91 18.39 -4.17
CA LEU A 249 -6.24 17.70 -5.43
C LEU A 249 -6.66 18.68 -6.53
N ASN A 250 -7.47 19.67 -6.18
CA ASN A 250 -7.89 20.74 -7.08
C ASN A 250 -6.72 21.59 -7.60
N ASN A 251 -5.63 21.66 -6.84
CA ASN A 251 -4.42 22.39 -7.22
C ASN A 251 -3.38 21.54 -7.96
N GLY A 252 -3.75 20.34 -8.41
CA GLY A 252 -2.87 19.46 -9.16
C GLY A 252 -1.81 18.75 -8.31
N ILE A 253 -2.02 18.66 -7.00
CA ILE A 253 -1.15 17.94 -6.06
C ILE A 253 -1.79 16.58 -5.77
N PRO A 254 -1.19 15.46 -6.21
CA PRO A 254 -1.75 14.14 -6.02
C PRO A 254 -1.48 13.63 -4.61
N ILE A 255 -2.45 12.88 -4.09
CA ILE A 255 -2.46 12.45 -2.70
C ILE A 255 -2.58 10.93 -2.62
N VAL A 256 -1.78 10.33 -1.75
CA VAL A 256 -1.90 8.93 -1.34
C VAL A 256 -2.35 8.92 0.10
N LEU A 257 -3.50 8.31 0.37
CA LEU A 257 -3.99 8.12 1.74
C LEU A 257 -3.74 6.67 2.12
N ALA A 258 -2.98 6.42 3.19
CA ALA A 258 -2.71 5.10 3.71
C ALA A 258 -3.17 5.01 5.17
N GLY A 259 -3.91 3.96 5.51
CA GLY A 259 -4.51 3.91 6.84
C GLY A 259 -5.49 2.77 7.07
N ASN A 260 -6.16 2.86 8.20
CA ASN A 260 -7.20 1.92 8.59
C ASN A 260 -8.47 2.19 7.76
N PRO A 261 -9.17 1.17 7.23
CA PRO A 261 -10.42 1.35 6.50
C PRO A 261 -11.44 2.24 7.24
N ARG A 262 -11.55 2.11 8.57
CA ARG A 262 -12.46 2.93 9.40
C ARG A 262 -12.02 4.40 9.50
N GLY A 263 -10.77 4.72 9.15
CA GLY A 263 -10.24 6.09 9.11
C GLY A 263 -10.63 6.86 7.86
N PHE A 264 -11.16 6.20 6.82
CA PHE A 264 -11.59 6.86 5.57
C PHE A 264 -13.05 7.33 5.59
N THR A 265 -13.70 7.35 6.75
CA THR A 265 -15.08 7.85 6.92
C THR A 265 -15.24 9.31 6.46
N PHE A 266 -14.18 10.12 6.51
CA PHE A 266 -14.21 11.50 5.99
C PHE A 266 -14.42 11.61 4.47
N GLU A 267 -14.21 10.52 3.73
CA GLU A 267 -14.53 10.47 2.30
C GLU A 267 -16.04 10.50 2.06
N GLU A 268 -16.82 9.96 2.99
CA GLU A 268 -18.25 9.72 2.88
C GLU A 268 -19.02 10.54 3.93
N LYS A 269 -19.33 11.80 3.61
CA LYS A 269 -20.30 12.56 4.40
C LYS A 269 -21.69 12.44 3.76
N ASP A 270 -22.68 12.07 4.58
CA ASP A 270 -24.12 12.14 4.28
C ASP A 270 -24.55 11.46 2.96
N GLY A 271 -23.87 10.37 2.57
CA GLY A 271 -24.26 9.54 1.42
C GLY A 271 -24.19 10.19 0.04
N LYS A 272 -23.65 11.41 -0.14
CA LYS A 272 -23.76 12.15 -1.42
C LYS A 272 -22.62 13.11 -1.78
N SER A 273 -21.35 12.78 -1.50
CA SER A 273 -20.26 13.47 -2.21
C SER A 273 -19.39 12.49 -2.99
N SER A 274 -19.89 12.16 -4.18
CA SER A 274 -19.24 11.32 -5.18
C SER A 274 -17.89 11.87 -5.64
N GLN A 275 -17.58 13.16 -5.41
CA GLN A 275 -16.42 13.81 -6.00
C GLN A 275 -15.09 13.41 -5.34
N LEU A 276 -14.96 13.51 -4.01
CA LEU A 276 -13.72 13.11 -3.32
C LEU A 276 -13.48 11.60 -3.46
N VAL A 277 -14.55 10.79 -3.29
CA VAL A 277 -14.49 9.35 -3.51
C VAL A 277 -14.06 9.01 -4.94
N ARG A 278 -14.65 9.64 -5.98
CA ARG A 278 -14.24 9.43 -7.37
C ARG A 278 -12.78 9.80 -7.61
N ARG A 279 -12.28 10.85 -6.95
CA ARG A 279 -10.88 11.30 -7.12
C ARG A 279 -9.87 10.42 -6.39
N LEU A 280 -10.22 9.92 -5.21
CA LEU A 280 -9.39 8.99 -4.43
C LEU A 280 -9.52 7.54 -4.90
N ALA A 281 -10.55 7.23 -5.68
CA ALA A 281 -10.76 5.95 -6.35
C ALA A 281 -10.50 6.02 -7.87
N ALA A 282 -9.86 7.09 -8.35
CA ALA A 282 -9.52 7.23 -9.77
C ALA A 282 -8.45 6.20 -10.19
N THR A 283 -7.66 5.73 -9.23
CA THR A 283 -6.82 4.52 -9.34
C THR A 283 -7.37 3.43 -8.42
N ASP A 284 -7.06 2.16 -8.70
CA ASP A 284 -7.47 0.99 -7.90
C ASP A 284 -7.36 1.25 -6.39
N ARG A 285 -8.49 1.18 -5.66
CA ARG A 285 -8.46 1.17 -4.19
C ARG A 285 -7.80 -0.13 -3.75
N ILE A 286 -6.64 -0.03 -3.12
CA ILE A 286 -5.91 -1.20 -2.65
C ILE A 286 -6.32 -1.46 -1.21
N ARG A 287 -6.78 -2.68 -0.94
CA ARG A 287 -6.97 -3.18 0.43
C ARG A 287 -5.98 -4.30 0.69
N LEU A 288 -5.19 -4.15 1.74
CA LEU A 288 -4.31 -5.19 2.28
C LEU A 288 -4.99 -5.81 3.50
N ASP A 289 -5.28 -7.10 3.42
CA ASP A 289 -5.76 -7.91 4.54
C ASP A 289 -4.65 -8.91 4.94
N PRO A 290 -4.69 -9.47 6.16
CA PRO A 290 -3.86 -10.63 6.50
C PRO A 290 -4.15 -11.80 5.57
N ALA A 291 -3.16 -12.68 5.41
CA ALA A 291 -3.34 -13.89 4.60
C ALA A 291 -4.45 -14.78 5.17
N GLU A 292 -5.24 -15.41 4.30
CA GLU A 292 -6.39 -16.24 4.70
C GLU A 292 -6.05 -17.72 4.89
N GLY A 293 -4.83 -18.11 4.55
CA GLY A 293 -4.32 -19.47 4.68
C GLY A 293 -2.83 -19.58 4.39
N PRO A 294 -2.19 -20.70 4.79
CA PRO A 294 -0.77 -20.94 4.53
C PRO A 294 -0.45 -21.10 3.04
N ASP A 295 -1.44 -21.45 2.21
CA ASP A 295 -1.30 -21.68 0.77
C ASP A 295 -1.48 -20.43 -0.09
N GLU A 296 -1.84 -19.29 0.51
CA GLU A 296 -1.96 -18.05 -0.23
C GLU A 296 -0.60 -17.64 -0.81
N ASP A 297 -0.55 -17.35 -2.12
CA ASP A 297 0.71 -17.11 -2.84
C ASP A 297 1.58 -16.04 -2.19
N GLY A 298 0.97 -14.90 -1.82
CA GLY A 298 1.69 -13.81 -1.16
C GLY A 298 2.26 -14.21 0.20
N TRP A 299 1.55 -15.03 0.96
CA TRP A 299 2.00 -15.54 2.25
C TRP A 299 3.17 -16.51 2.10
N ARG A 300 3.03 -17.48 1.20
CA ARG A 300 4.06 -18.47 0.91
C ARG A 300 5.36 -17.83 0.42
N ILE A 301 5.25 -16.84 -0.48
CA ILE A 301 6.40 -16.04 -0.93
C ILE A 301 7.06 -15.32 0.25
N LEU A 302 6.26 -14.67 1.11
CA LEU A 302 6.77 -13.96 2.28
C LEU A 302 7.48 -14.89 3.27
N VAL A 303 6.86 -16.02 3.63
CA VAL A 303 7.43 -17.02 4.55
C VAL A 303 8.73 -17.58 4.01
N ARG A 304 8.77 -17.99 2.74
CA ARG A 304 9.98 -18.54 2.11
C ARG A 304 11.10 -17.51 1.99
N GLY A 305 10.75 -16.27 1.68
CA GLY A 305 11.72 -15.17 1.62
C GLY A 305 12.34 -14.91 2.99
N LEU A 306 11.52 -14.74 4.03
CA LEU A 306 11.99 -14.48 5.39
C LEU A 306 12.71 -15.68 6.03
N TRP A 307 12.32 -16.92 5.69
CA TRP A 307 12.98 -18.13 6.20
C TRP A 307 14.44 -18.22 5.76
N ARG A 308 14.80 -17.62 4.61
CA ARG A 308 16.19 -17.57 4.12
C ARG A 308 17.06 -16.59 4.94
N CYS A 309 16.44 -15.66 5.67
CA CYS A 309 17.10 -14.62 6.45
C CYS A 309 17.33 -15.12 7.90
N GLN A 310 18.36 -15.94 8.09
CA GLN A 310 18.72 -16.46 9.42
C GLN A 310 20.18 -16.16 9.76
N LEU A 311 20.44 -15.89 11.05
CA LEU A 311 21.80 -15.77 11.61
C LEU A 311 22.29 -17.09 12.23
N LEU A 312 21.41 -18.09 12.34
CA LEU A 312 21.77 -19.41 12.87
C LEU A 312 22.77 -20.13 11.94
N PRO A 313 23.60 -21.03 12.48
CA PRO A 313 24.57 -21.80 11.69
C PRO A 313 23.93 -22.56 10.53
N GLU A 314 22.76 -23.14 10.76
CA GLU A 314 21.97 -23.88 9.78
C GLU A 314 20.57 -23.29 9.64
N ARG A 315 20.03 -23.29 8.41
CA ARG A 315 18.67 -22.78 8.15
C ARG A 315 17.57 -23.73 8.62
N GLY A 316 17.86 -25.04 8.63
CA GLY A 316 16.86 -26.09 8.77
C GLY A 316 15.85 -26.17 7.61
N PRO A 317 15.11 -27.28 7.47
CA PRO A 317 14.11 -27.45 6.44
C PRO A 317 12.83 -26.64 6.73
N LEU A 318 12.36 -25.87 5.76
CA LEU A 318 11.01 -25.29 5.80
C LEU A 318 10.01 -26.36 5.33
N THR A 319 9.60 -27.23 6.27
CA THR A 319 8.61 -28.28 5.99
C THR A 319 7.20 -27.71 5.95
N ARG A 320 6.25 -28.47 5.39
CA ARG A 320 4.83 -28.10 5.40
C ARG A 320 4.29 -27.89 6.82
N GLU A 321 4.72 -28.72 7.76
CA GLU A 321 4.37 -28.59 9.18
C GLU A 321 4.82 -27.23 9.74
N VAL A 322 6.04 -26.78 9.40
CA VAL A 322 6.55 -25.48 9.82
C VAL A 322 5.77 -24.34 9.15
N GLU A 323 5.48 -24.41 7.85
CA GLU A 323 4.66 -23.39 7.15
C GLU A 323 3.27 -23.24 7.81
N GLU A 324 2.60 -24.36 8.12
CA GLU A 324 1.30 -24.36 8.79
C GLU A 324 1.37 -23.86 10.23
N LEU A 325 2.44 -24.21 10.95
CA LEU A 325 2.69 -23.73 12.31
C LEU A 325 2.89 -22.22 12.32
N LEU A 326 3.72 -21.68 11.42
CA LEU A 326 3.96 -20.24 11.30
C LEU A 326 2.65 -19.51 11.01
N PHE A 327 1.84 -20.00 10.08
CA PHE A 327 0.52 -19.40 9.82
C PHE A 327 -0.37 -19.43 11.07
N ARG A 328 -0.48 -20.57 11.75
CA ARG A 328 -1.32 -20.72 12.95
C ARG A 328 -0.91 -19.80 14.09
N LEU A 329 0.39 -19.56 14.26
CA LEU A 329 0.93 -18.71 15.33
C LEU A 329 0.91 -17.22 15.00
N THR A 330 0.68 -16.85 13.74
CA THR A 330 0.78 -15.45 13.28
C THR A 330 -0.49 -14.93 12.62
N GLY A 331 -1.44 -15.80 12.26
CA GLY A 331 -2.73 -15.43 11.67
C GLY A 331 -2.64 -14.76 10.31
N GLY A 332 -1.56 -14.99 9.56
CA GLY A 332 -1.33 -14.35 8.27
C GLY A 332 -0.87 -12.89 8.36
N PHE A 333 -0.48 -12.41 9.54
CA PHE A 333 0.05 -11.05 9.74
C PHE A 333 1.57 -11.00 9.51
N PRO A 334 2.07 -10.25 8.51
CA PRO A 334 3.50 -10.06 8.27
C PRO A 334 4.28 -9.56 9.49
N ALA A 335 3.74 -8.61 10.25
CA ALA A 335 4.39 -8.09 11.46
C ALA A 335 4.59 -9.19 12.53
N ALA A 336 3.58 -10.05 12.73
CA ALA A 336 3.66 -11.18 13.65
C ALA A 336 4.66 -12.24 13.17
N LEU A 337 4.73 -12.50 11.86
CA LEU A 337 5.71 -13.42 11.29
C LEU A 337 7.15 -12.96 11.49
N ILE A 338 7.44 -11.69 11.16
CA ILE A 338 8.78 -11.11 11.36
C ILE A 338 9.17 -11.20 12.83
N ARG A 339 8.24 -10.85 13.74
CA ARG A 339 8.48 -10.92 15.18
C ARG A 339 8.75 -12.34 15.66
N LEU A 340 7.93 -13.30 15.24
CA LEU A 340 8.07 -14.71 15.61
C LEU A 340 9.40 -15.28 15.12
N LEU A 341 9.79 -15.01 13.87
CA LEU A 341 11.05 -15.50 13.32
C LEU A 341 12.27 -14.90 14.04
N ALA A 342 12.23 -13.61 14.37
CA ALA A 342 13.29 -12.96 15.14
C ALA A 342 13.45 -13.61 16.52
N GLU A 343 12.36 -13.72 17.27
CA GLU A 343 12.39 -14.25 18.64
C GLU A 343 12.68 -15.75 18.68
N SER A 344 12.27 -16.50 17.65
CA SER A 344 12.61 -17.92 17.52
C SER A 344 14.11 -18.12 17.33
N GLN A 345 14.76 -17.30 16.50
CA GLN A 345 16.21 -17.36 16.30
C GLN A 345 16.99 -16.90 17.54
N GLN A 346 16.51 -15.87 18.23
CA GLN A 346 17.09 -15.45 19.52
C GLN A 346 17.04 -16.57 20.56
N LEU A 347 15.89 -17.25 20.67
CA LEU A 347 15.70 -18.36 21.59
C LEU A 347 16.57 -19.56 21.22
N ALA A 348 16.65 -19.91 19.92
CA ALA A 348 17.52 -20.96 19.41
C ALA A 348 18.98 -20.68 19.77
N ALA A 349 19.47 -19.47 19.50
CA ALA A 349 20.83 -19.06 19.80
C ALA A 349 21.14 -19.14 21.30
N HIS A 350 20.23 -18.66 22.16
CA HIS A 350 20.39 -18.77 23.62
C HIS A 350 20.42 -20.23 24.10
N GLN A 351 19.75 -21.15 23.40
CA GLN A 351 19.70 -22.58 23.73
C GLN A 351 20.81 -23.39 23.01
N GLY A 352 21.72 -22.74 22.29
CA GLY A 352 22.79 -23.42 21.54
C GLY A 352 22.29 -24.30 20.39
N GLN A 353 21.12 -23.99 19.83
CA GLN A 353 20.51 -24.75 18.73
C GLN A 353 21.02 -24.23 17.39
N GLU A 354 21.36 -25.14 16.48
CA GLU A 354 21.96 -24.79 15.19
C GLU A 354 20.94 -24.37 14.14
N PHE A 355 19.67 -24.77 14.30
CA PHE A 355 18.55 -24.42 13.41
C PHE A 355 17.22 -24.32 14.17
N LEU A 356 16.19 -23.77 13.51
CA LEU A 356 14.84 -23.64 14.08
C LEU A 356 14.07 -24.96 14.04
N THR A 357 13.65 -25.44 15.21
CA THR A 357 12.72 -26.58 15.34
C THR A 357 11.29 -26.10 15.66
N VAL A 358 10.31 -26.96 15.40
CA VAL A 358 8.90 -26.74 15.79
C VAL A 358 8.77 -26.37 17.27
N ALA A 359 9.51 -27.07 18.14
CA ALA A 359 9.49 -26.83 19.58
C ALA A 359 9.98 -25.42 19.95
N ILE A 360 11.07 -24.95 19.31
CA ILE A 360 11.62 -23.61 19.54
C ILE A 360 10.62 -22.55 19.07
N ILE A 361 10.04 -22.69 17.87
CA ILE A 361 9.07 -21.74 17.32
C ILE A 361 7.84 -21.65 18.23
N MET A 362 7.32 -22.78 18.69
CA MET A 362 6.20 -22.81 19.63
C MET A 362 6.56 -22.14 20.97
N ASN A 363 7.76 -22.38 21.48
CA ASN A 363 8.20 -21.79 22.74
C ASN A 363 8.39 -20.27 22.61
N ALA A 364 9.00 -19.81 21.52
CA ALA A 364 9.15 -18.39 21.20
C ALA A 364 7.78 -17.68 21.16
N ALA A 365 6.80 -18.25 20.47
CA ALA A 365 5.43 -17.72 20.45
C ALA A 365 4.80 -17.66 21.85
N LYS A 366 5.06 -18.65 22.71
CA LYS A 366 4.55 -18.70 24.09
C LYS A 366 5.23 -17.72 25.04
N ILE A 367 6.46 -17.29 24.78
CA ILE A 367 7.15 -16.33 25.66
C ILE A 367 6.98 -14.89 25.19
N SER A 368 6.84 -14.68 23.88
CA SER A 368 6.67 -13.38 23.22
C SER A 368 5.55 -12.52 23.82
N PRO A 369 5.85 -11.35 24.41
CA PRO A 369 4.82 -10.42 24.87
C PRO A 369 3.92 -9.95 23.72
N PHE A 370 4.52 -9.61 22.58
CA PHE A 370 3.80 -9.12 21.41
C PHE A 370 2.82 -10.16 20.86
N LEU A 371 3.24 -11.42 20.68
CA LEU A 371 2.35 -12.46 20.16
C LEU A 371 1.28 -12.87 21.17
N LYS A 372 1.56 -12.78 22.49
CA LYS A 372 0.54 -12.98 23.53
C LYS A 372 -0.57 -11.95 23.43
N GLU A 373 -0.23 -10.67 23.29
CA GLU A 373 -1.20 -9.58 23.14
C GLU A 373 -2.00 -9.72 21.86
N MET A 374 -1.35 -10.10 20.75
CA MET A 374 -2.02 -10.32 19.47
C MET A 374 -2.82 -11.63 19.40
N LYS A 375 -2.61 -12.58 20.33
CA LYS A 375 -3.16 -13.93 20.26
C LYS A 375 -4.68 -13.98 20.02
N PRO A 376 -5.52 -13.16 20.68
CA PRO A 376 -6.96 -13.23 20.45
C PRO A 376 -7.37 -12.79 19.04
N ILE A 377 -6.67 -11.80 18.46
CA ILE A 377 -6.86 -11.37 17.07
C ILE A 377 -6.39 -12.48 16.12
N ILE A 378 -5.18 -13.01 16.34
CA ILE A 378 -4.61 -14.12 15.55
C ILE A 378 -5.59 -15.29 15.51
N ASP A 379 -6.11 -15.70 16.67
CA ASP A 379 -7.05 -16.82 16.78
C ASP A 379 -8.36 -16.55 16.03
N ALA A 380 -8.87 -15.32 16.06
CA ALA A 380 -10.06 -14.94 15.31
C ALA A 380 -9.83 -15.03 13.79
N PHE A 381 -8.66 -14.60 13.29
CA PHE A 381 -8.30 -14.72 11.87
C PHE A 381 -8.08 -16.16 11.44
N VAL A 382 -7.36 -16.96 12.24
CA VAL A 382 -7.11 -18.39 11.96
C VAL A 382 -8.43 -19.17 11.94
N ALA A 383 -9.31 -18.92 12.90
CA ALA A 383 -10.62 -19.58 12.98
C ALA A 383 -11.66 -18.99 12.01
N LYS A 384 -11.35 -17.87 11.33
CA LYS A 384 -12.30 -17.09 10.53
C LYS A 384 -13.57 -16.73 11.31
N ASP A 385 -13.40 -16.38 12.59
CA ASP A 385 -14.47 -16.02 13.52
C ASP A 385 -14.62 -14.49 13.60
N ALA A 386 -15.48 -13.95 12.74
CA ALA A 386 -15.69 -12.51 12.66
C ALA A 386 -16.38 -11.93 13.91
N VAL A 387 -17.08 -12.75 14.70
CA VAL A 387 -17.77 -12.27 15.91
C VAL A 387 -16.75 -11.84 16.96
N ARG A 388 -15.64 -12.59 17.10
CA ARG A 388 -14.53 -12.22 18.00
C ARG A 388 -13.87 -10.89 17.60
N LEU A 389 -13.90 -10.53 16.31
CA LEU A 389 -13.35 -9.28 15.83
C LEU A 389 -14.18 -8.05 16.24
N ASN A 390 -15.43 -8.21 16.65
CA ASN A 390 -16.29 -7.11 17.10
C ASN A 390 -15.75 -6.40 18.36
N ALA A 391 -14.89 -7.06 19.14
CA ALA A 391 -14.23 -6.45 20.29
C ALA A 391 -13.23 -5.33 19.91
N TYR A 392 -12.85 -5.21 18.64
CA TYR A 392 -11.81 -4.30 18.18
C TYR A 392 -12.39 -3.13 17.37
N SER A 393 -12.16 -1.91 17.86
CA SER A 393 -12.69 -0.68 17.27
C SER A 393 -12.01 -0.28 15.96
N ASP A 394 -10.85 -0.85 15.65
CA ASP A 394 -10.06 -0.62 14.46
C ASP A 394 -10.22 -1.74 13.40
N ILE A 395 -10.97 -2.81 13.69
CA ILE A 395 -11.20 -3.91 12.74
C ILE A 395 -12.64 -3.87 12.23
N ASP A 396 -12.80 -3.83 10.90
CA ASP A 396 -14.10 -3.93 10.25
C ASP A 396 -14.60 -5.38 10.22
N TRP A 397 -15.17 -5.83 11.34
CA TRP A 397 -15.65 -7.20 11.50
C TRP A 397 -16.81 -7.56 10.56
N CYS A 398 -17.68 -6.60 10.20
CA CYS A 398 -18.79 -6.82 9.25
C CYS A 398 -18.25 -7.18 7.85
N TYR A 399 -17.18 -6.49 7.43
CA TYR A 399 -16.47 -6.83 6.19
C TYR A 399 -15.93 -8.25 6.23
N PHE A 400 -15.22 -8.65 7.29
CA PHE A 400 -14.66 -10.00 7.40
C PHE A 400 -15.74 -11.08 7.52
N GLN A 401 -16.85 -10.81 8.21
CA GLN A 401 -18.01 -11.70 8.27
C GLN A 401 -18.55 -11.97 6.85
N SER A 402 -18.74 -10.92 6.06
CA SER A 402 -19.23 -11.03 4.68
C SER A 402 -18.22 -11.77 3.80
N LYS A 403 -16.94 -11.41 3.89
CA LYS A 403 -15.85 -12.02 3.13
C LYS A 403 -15.76 -13.52 3.39
N TRP A 404 -15.73 -13.94 4.66
CA TRP A 404 -15.63 -15.35 5.04
C TRP A 404 -16.91 -16.14 4.77
N ALA A 405 -18.10 -15.53 4.89
CA ALA A 405 -19.36 -16.19 4.51
C ALA A 405 -19.41 -16.55 3.02
N THR A 406 -18.94 -15.65 2.13
CA THR A 406 -18.91 -15.93 0.68
C THR A 406 -17.92 -17.03 0.29
N GLY A 407 -16.85 -17.24 1.07
CA GLY A 407 -15.90 -18.34 0.89
C GLY A 407 -16.50 -19.72 1.24
N HIS A 408 -17.35 -19.79 2.27
CA HIS A 408 -18.01 -21.04 2.67
C HIS A 408 -19.08 -21.49 1.66
N SER A 409 -19.73 -20.55 0.96
CA SER A 409 -20.76 -20.89 -0.04
C SER A 409 -20.18 -21.50 -1.32
N ARG A 410 -18.87 -21.38 -1.60
CA ARG A 410 -18.22 -22.04 -2.74
C ARG A 410 -17.84 -23.50 -2.47
N ASN A 411 -17.73 -23.91 -1.20
CA ASN A 411 -17.37 -25.28 -0.82
C ASN A 411 -18.57 -26.17 -0.46
N ASN A 412 -19.77 -25.60 -0.29
CA ASN A 412 -21.00 -26.36 -0.01
C ASN A 412 -21.90 -26.54 -1.25
N GLY A 413 -21.33 -26.51 -2.45
CA GLY A 413 -22.06 -26.64 -3.72
C GLY A 413 -22.45 -28.07 -4.11
N ASP A 414 -21.94 -29.09 -3.43
CA ASP A 414 -22.24 -30.50 -3.70
C ASP A 414 -22.77 -31.20 -2.43
N LEU A 415 -23.90 -30.74 -1.90
CA LEU A 415 -24.81 -31.55 -1.06
C LEU A 415 -26.02 -30.68 -0.72
N LEU A 416 -27.10 -30.86 -1.50
CA LEU A 416 -28.47 -31.11 -1.02
C LEU A 416 -29.43 -30.99 -2.20
N SER A 417 -29.68 -32.14 -2.82
CA SER A 417 -30.90 -32.43 -3.56
C SER A 417 -32.09 -32.57 -2.61
N GLY A 418 -33.21 -31.94 -2.97
CA GLY A 418 -34.56 -32.42 -2.63
C GLY A 418 -35.13 -31.97 -1.27
N GLY A 419 -36.29 -31.32 -1.32
CA GLY A 419 -37.15 -31.12 -0.16
C GLY A 419 -38.02 -29.87 -0.24
N GLU A 420 -39.11 -29.94 -1.01
CA GLU A 420 -40.23 -29.01 -0.87
C GLU A 420 -40.87 -29.15 0.51
N VAL A 421 -41.12 -28.03 1.21
CA VAL A 421 -42.27 -27.91 2.11
C VAL A 421 -42.82 -26.48 2.02
N SER A 422 -44.07 -26.39 1.57
CA SER A 422 -44.92 -25.21 1.67
C SER A 422 -45.52 -25.08 3.07
N SER A 423 -45.68 -23.85 3.59
CA SER A 423 -46.94 -23.48 4.27
C SER A 423 -47.05 -21.97 4.48
N SER A 424 -48.14 -21.46 3.91
CA SER A 424 -48.79 -20.16 4.02
C SER A 424 -48.88 -19.53 5.41
N LEU A 425 -48.94 -18.19 5.45
CA LEU A 425 -49.96 -17.45 6.21
C LEU A 425 -50.30 -16.13 5.51
N ARG A 426 -51.61 -15.84 5.46
CA ARG A 426 -52.30 -14.81 4.65
C ARG A 426 -52.24 -13.41 5.26
N SER A 427 -52.31 -12.44 4.36
CA SER A 427 -52.58 -10.99 4.50
C SER A 427 -53.97 -10.66 5.13
N PRO A 428 -54.27 -9.38 5.43
CA PRO A 428 -54.98 -8.52 4.44
C PRO A 428 -54.44 -7.06 4.44
N ALA A 429 -54.16 -6.39 3.30
CA ALA A 429 -55.00 -5.94 2.19
C ALA A 429 -55.90 -4.72 2.49
N THR A 430 -55.53 -3.55 1.94
CA THR A 430 -56.38 -2.51 1.34
C THR A 430 -55.47 -1.61 0.44
N SER A 431 -55.36 -1.86 -0.88
CA SER A 431 -56.10 -1.23 -2.02
C SER A 431 -55.87 0.29 -2.16
N ARG A 432 -55.33 0.89 -3.25
CA ARG A 432 -55.58 0.78 -4.72
C ARG A 432 -54.32 1.31 -5.49
N ASP A 433 -53.75 0.66 -6.52
CA ASP A 433 -54.11 0.61 -7.96
C ASP A 433 -54.14 2.03 -8.64
N ILE A 434 -53.51 2.39 -9.78
CA ILE A 434 -53.21 1.70 -11.06
C ILE A 434 -52.11 2.45 -11.92
N VAL A 435 -51.39 1.70 -12.80
CA VAL A 435 -50.80 2.02 -14.15
C VAL A 435 -49.29 2.33 -14.20
N ALA A 436 -48.38 1.73 -14.99
CA ALA A 436 -48.43 0.75 -16.09
C ALA A 436 -47.17 -0.14 -16.13
N LYS A 437 -47.37 -1.36 -16.63
CA LYS A 437 -46.36 -2.30 -17.15
C LYS A 437 -45.82 -1.78 -18.49
N ASP A 438 -44.50 -1.79 -18.67
CA ASP A 438 -43.82 -2.47 -19.78
C ASP A 438 -42.30 -2.23 -19.71
N GLN A 439 -41.53 -3.14 -20.30
CA GLN A 439 -40.05 -3.19 -20.34
C GLN A 439 -39.33 -3.98 -19.24
N ARG A 440 -39.78 -5.22 -18.98
CA ARG A 440 -38.91 -6.31 -18.50
C ARG A 440 -39.00 -7.51 -19.44
N ALA A 441 -38.47 -7.34 -20.65
CA ALA A 441 -38.26 -8.45 -21.59
C ALA A 441 -37.14 -8.13 -22.60
N PHE A 442 -36.01 -7.53 -22.17
CA PHE A 442 -34.85 -7.37 -23.07
C PHE A 442 -33.53 -7.08 -22.31
N LYS A 443 -33.11 -7.95 -21.39
CA LYS A 443 -31.72 -7.91 -20.84
C LYS A 443 -31.26 -9.15 -20.04
N VAL A 444 -31.81 -10.33 -20.31
CA VAL A 444 -31.42 -11.58 -19.60
C VAL A 444 -30.81 -12.66 -20.52
N SER A 445 -30.75 -12.43 -21.84
CA SER A 445 -30.26 -13.44 -22.79
C SER A 445 -28.86 -13.22 -23.38
N GLN A 446 -28.14 -12.14 -23.04
CA GLN A 446 -26.78 -11.89 -23.58
C GLN A 446 -25.62 -11.93 -22.57
N THR A 447 -25.86 -11.87 -21.26
CA THR A 447 -24.78 -11.85 -20.26
C THR A 447 -24.42 -13.24 -19.67
N ARG A 448 -24.98 -14.33 -20.21
CA ARG A 448 -24.62 -15.71 -19.84
C ARG A 448 -23.60 -16.37 -20.79
N ARG A 449 -23.35 -15.79 -21.97
CA ARG A 449 -22.34 -16.31 -22.93
C ARG A 449 -20.96 -15.65 -22.79
N ALA A 450 -20.86 -14.45 -22.21
CA ALA A 450 -19.57 -13.79 -21.99
C ALA A 450 -18.77 -14.37 -20.80
N ASN A 451 -19.45 -14.89 -19.77
CA ASN A 451 -18.78 -15.40 -18.57
C ASN A 451 -18.24 -16.84 -18.68
N LYS A 452 -18.57 -17.58 -19.76
CA LYS A 452 -18.08 -18.95 -19.95
C LYS A 452 -16.74 -19.04 -20.69
N ASN A 453 -16.35 -18.00 -21.43
CA ASN A 453 -15.09 -17.96 -22.18
C ASN A 453 -13.95 -17.21 -21.46
N LEU A 454 -14.22 -16.53 -20.34
CA LEU A 454 -13.21 -15.81 -19.53
C LEU A 454 -12.62 -16.64 -18.39
N GLN A 455 -13.21 -17.79 -18.05
CA GLN A 455 -12.78 -18.62 -16.91
C GLN A 455 -11.89 -19.81 -17.27
N SER A 456 -11.69 -20.15 -18.54
CA SER A 456 -10.89 -21.34 -18.91
C SER A 456 -9.42 -21.06 -19.23
N ASN A 457 -9.02 -19.81 -19.49
CA ASN A 457 -7.67 -19.54 -20.04
C ASN A 457 -6.75 -18.70 -19.12
N GLY A 458 -7.22 -18.21 -17.96
CA GLY A 458 -6.44 -17.32 -17.08
C GLY A 458 -5.84 -17.97 -15.83
N SER A 459 -6.45 -19.03 -15.30
CA SER A 459 -6.04 -19.63 -14.01
C SER A 459 -4.91 -20.66 -14.14
N ALA A 460 -4.77 -21.30 -15.31
CA ALA A 460 -3.76 -22.32 -15.55
C ALA A 460 -2.38 -21.75 -15.98
N SER A 461 -2.32 -20.55 -16.58
CA SER A 461 -1.02 -19.96 -16.95
C SER A 461 -0.33 -19.25 -15.78
N ILE A 462 -1.09 -18.76 -14.80
CA ILE A 462 -0.57 -18.06 -13.61
C ILE A 462 0.05 -19.04 -12.60
N THR A 463 -0.50 -20.26 -12.51
CA THR A 463 -0.02 -21.31 -11.59
C THR A 463 1.34 -21.89 -11.99
N ALA A 464 1.65 -21.95 -13.29
CA ALA A 464 2.96 -22.39 -13.80
C ALA A 464 4.04 -21.29 -13.72
N GLN A 465 3.64 -20.00 -13.78
CA GLN A 465 4.57 -18.88 -13.73
C GLN A 465 5.14 -18.64 -12.32
N GLY A 466 4.39 -18.90 -11.25
CA GLY A 466 4.84 -18.68 -9.87
C GLY A 466 5.94 -19.63 -9.37
N SER A 467 6.01 -20.87 -9.88
CA SER A 467 7.09 -21.81 -9.57
C SER A 467 8.34 -21.56 -10.40
N ASN A 468 8.20 -21.27 -11.70
CA ASN A 468 9.32 -20.89 -12.56
C ASN A 468 10.01 -19.59 -12.12
N LEU A 469 9.27 -18.64 -11.53
CA LEU A 469 9.81 -17.34 -11.12
C LEU A 469 10.85 -17.44 -9.98
N LEU A 470 10.70 -18.41 -9.07
CA LEU A 470 11.68 -18.63 -7.99
C LEU A 470 12.95 -19.30 -8.53
N ASP A 471 12.82 -20.23 -9.47
CA ASP A 471 13.94 -20.90 -10.13
C ASP A 471 14.66 -19.95 -11.11
N GLU A 472 13.95 -19.04 -11.77
CA GLU A 472 14.51 -17.99 -12.64
C GLU A 472 15.20 -16.87 -11.84
N LEU A 473 14.68 -16.50 -10.67
CA LEU A 473 15.39 -15.61 -9.74
C LEU A 473 16.68 -16.29 -9.26
N ASP A 474 16.63 -17.56 -8.88
CA ASP A 474 17.81 -18.32 -8.47
C ASP A 474 18.83 -18.44 -9.63
N ALA A 475 18.40 -18.63 -10.88
CA ALA A 475 19.26 -18.66 -12.08
C ALA A 475 19.86 -17.29 -12.45
N PHE A 476 19.06 -16.21 -12.39
CA PHE A 476 19.51 -14.83 -12.62
C PHE A 476 20.61 -14.44 -11.62
N PHE A 477 20.42 -14.77 -10.34
CA PHE A 477 21.39 -14.44 -9.28
C PHE A 477 22.63 -15.36 -9.30
N GLN A 478 22.51 -16.64 -9.68
CA GLN A 478 23.67 -17.52 -9.90
C GLN A 478 24.55 -17.07 -11.08
N SER A 479 23.95 -16.50 -12.15
CA SER A 479 24.69 -16.00 -13.31
C SER A 479 25.62 -14.82 -12.99
N LYS A 480 25.31 -14.06 -11.93
CA LYS A 480 26.14 -12.94 -11.44
C LYS A 480 27.28 -13.37 -10.52
N CYS A 481 27.18 -14.51 -9.84
CA CYS A 481 28.28 -15.08 -9.06
C CYS A 481 29.39 -15.64 -9.97
N LYS A 482 29.05 -16.27 -11.10
CA LYS A 482 30.05 -16.83 -12.03
C LYS A 482 30.88 -15.79 -12.81
N LYS A 483 30.50 -14.51 -12.80
CA LYS A 483 31.26 -13.46 -13.52
C LYS A 483 32.36 -12.79 -12.70
N ASN A 484 32.55 -13.18 -11.43
CA ASN A 484 33.60 -12.65 -10.56
C ASN A 484 34.68 -13.69 -10.19
N ASP A 485 34.58 -14.93 -10.68
CA ASP A 485 35.60 -15.98 -10.43
C ASP A 485 36.56 -16.19 -11.62
N ASP A 486 36.36 -15.50 -12.75
CA ASP A 486 37.32 -15.43 -13.86
C ASP A 486 37.79 -13.97 -14.03
N GLY A 487 38.79 -13.58 -13.25
CA GLY A 487 39.43 -12.26 -13.29
C GLY A 487 40.60 -12.14 -12.33
#